data_AF-A0A451A0W7-F1
#
_entry.id   AF-A0A451A0W7-F1
#
_cell.length_a   1.000
_cell.length_b   1.000
_cell.length_c   1.000
_cell.angle_alpha   90.00
_cell.angle_beta   90.00
_cell.angle_gamma   90.00
#
_symmetry.space_group_name_H-M   'P 1'
#
loop_
_entity.id
_entity.type
_entity.pdbx_description
1 polymer ?
#
loop_
_entity_poly.entity_id
_entity_poly.type
_entity_poly.pdbx_seq_one_letter_code
_entity_poly.pdbx_strand_id
1 'polypeptide(L)'
;MAQNYDWHDTNDPIGMMYRTLAKTAQDLEQKIIEGNATETDRLNLDHVYQVLIPWWHFPMLNNSLRASLFEKALEKINVKDKVVLDIGSGTGLLAMMAARQGARSVVACELNSTLATLSKRIVAQNGYSDTVTIVNAVSSDLKVLDALPEPADVIVTEIVEEALIGENIINTLRHARQELLEPSGTIIPRRGRLYGRCVESSAMHGLNHVGETVGFDVSLFNKFSIHGHFPVRFELWPRTYLSDPFLIYDFDFMSHDLAEKQSEIQVTATNTGVLHGVILWFELDLVDGIIWSSTPADFSMDAQKTPNQDPHIYKQQTGIVTFSRPDRVGEKSTIKMGFDCANNRVTVDLL
;
A
#
# COMPACT_ATOMS: atom_id res chain seq x y z
N MET A 1 5.41 5.02 -4.30
CA MET A 1 6.37 5.72 -5.20
C MET A 1 7.44 4.80 -5.79
N ALA A 2 8.11 3.94 -5.01
CA ALA A 2 9.14 3.03 -5.54
C ALA A 2 8.62 2.10 -6.66
N GLN A 3 7.42 1.54 -6.53
CA GLN A 3 6.91 0.50 -7.45
C GLN A 3 6.38 1.00 -8.82
N ASN A 4 6.47 2.31 -9.09
CA ASN A 4 6.07 2.92 -10.37
C ASN A 4 7.23 3.05 -11.37
N TYR A 5 8.43 2.64 -10.96
CA TYR A 5 9.64 2.78 -11.74
C TYR A 5 10.20 1.41 -12.07
N ASP A 6 10.84 1.28 -13.23
CA ASP A 6 11.56 0.07 -13.57
C ASP A 6 12.95 0.12 -12.92
N TRP A 7 13.10 -0.63 -11.83
CA TRP A 7 14.37 -0.73 -11.08
C TRP A 7 15.44 -1.54 -11.81
N HIS A 8 15.07 -2.16 -12.92
CA HIS A 8 15.97 -2.91 -13.79
C HIS A 8 16.37 -2.08 -15.01
N ASP A 9 15.61 -1.05 -15.37
CA ASP A 9 16.04 -0.08 -16.39
C ASP A 9 17.21 0.75 -15.87
N THR A 10 18.36 0.57 -16.50
CA THR A 10 19.58 1.33 -16.22
C THR A 10 19.47 2.79 -16.66
N ASN A 11 18.48 3.12 -17.49
CA ASN A 11 18.22 4.47 -17.99
C ASN A 11 17.15 5.22 -17.18
N ASP A 12 16.41 4.55 -16.28
CA ASP A 12 15.49 5.23 -15.37
C ASP A 12 16.28 5.97 -14.27
N PRO A 13 16.23 7.32 -14.22
CA PRO A 13 17.00 8.09 -13.25
C PRO A 13 16.63 7.80 -11.80
N ILE A 14 15.38 7.42 -11.53
CA ILE A 14 14.91 7.13 -10.17
C ILE A 14 15.43 5.75 -9.73
N GLY A 15 15.34 4.73 -10.57
CA GLY A 15 15.98 3.44 -10.36
C GLY A 15 17.49 3.57 -10.12
N MET A 16 18.19 4.42 -10.88
CA MET A 16 19.62 4.69 -10.67
C MET A 16 19.92 5.26 -9.29
N MET A 17 19.12 6.22 -8.82
CA MET A 17 19.27 6.82 -7.49
C MET A 17 19.18 5.76 -6.40
N TYR A 18 18.14 4.93 -6.43
CA TYR A 18 17.96 3.90 -5.42
C TYR A 18 19.01 2.79 -5.47
N ARG A 19 19.47 2.37 -6.66
CA ARG A 19 20.59 1.43 -6.79
C ARG A 19 21.88 1.99 -6.17
N THR A 20 22.12 3.29 -6.35
CA THR A 20 23.28 3.98 -5.75
C THR A 20 23.17 4.01 -4.22
N LEU A 21 21.98 4.30 -3.69
CA LEU A 21 21.72 4.26 -2.25
C LEU A 21 21.89 2.85 -1.68
N ALA A 22 21.36 1.82 -2.34
CA ALA A 22 21.50 0.43 -1.91
C ALA A 22 22.96 -0.02 -1.88
N LYS A 23 23.76 0.33 -2.90
CA LYS A 23 25.20 0.07 -2.90
C LYS A 23 25.92 0.82 -1.78
N THR A 24 25.55 2.07 -1.55
CA THR A 24 26.10 2.87 -0.45
C THR A 24 25.81 2.22 0.91
N ALA A 25 24.60 1.71 1.12
CA ALA A 25 24.25 0.97 2.33
C ALA A 25 25.12 -0.28 2.51
N GLN A 26 25.29 -1.09 1.46
CA GLN A 26 26.13 -2.29 1.48
C GLN A 26 27.58 -1.98 1.83
N ASP A 27 28.18 -0.97 1.20
CA ASP A 27 29.56 -0.56 1.47
C ASP A 27 29.74 -0.09 2.93
N LEU A 28 28.76 0.64 3.47
CA LEU A 28 28.78 1.09 4.86
C LEU A 28 28.56 -0.05 5.87
N GLU A 29 27.64 -0.97 5.61
CA GLU A 29 27.46 -2.20 6.40
C GLU A 29 28.75 -3.01 6.46
N GLN A 30 29.42 -3.18 5.33
CA GLN A 30 30.67 -3.93 5.23
C GLN A 30 31.77 -3.29 6.10
N LYS A 31 31.93 -1.96 6.05
CA LYS A 31 32.86 -1.26 6.95
C LYS A 31 32.53 -1.48 8.44
N ILE A 32 31.25 -1.54 8.79
CA ILE A 32 30.81 -1.78 10.17
C ILE A 32 31.21 -3.20 10.59
N ILE A 33 30.96 -4.19 9.74
CA ILE A 33 31.32 -5.60 9.99
C ILE A 33 32.84 -5.76 10.16
N GLU A 34 33.62 -5.06 9.35
CA GLU A 34 35.10 -5.07 9.41
C GLU A 34 35.68 -4.29 10.61
N GLY A 35 34.85 -3.57 11.37
CA GLY A 35 35.31 -2.74 12.49
C GLY A 35 35.99 -1.44 12.07
N ASN A 36 35.88 -1.06 10.80
CA ASN A 36 36.52 0.12 10.20
C ASN A 36 35.61 1.36 10.12
N ALA A 37 34.33 1.22 10.50
CA ALA A 37 33.35 2.30 10.36
C ALA A 37 33.52 3.42 11.41
N THR A 38 33.55 4.66 10.93
CA THR A 38 33.47 5.87 11.75
C THR A 38 32.05 6.11 12.28
N GLU A 39 31.88 7.05 13.21
CA GLU A 39 30.55 7.50 13.64
C GLU A 39 29.76 8.12 12.47
N THR A 40 30.43 8.88 11.61
CA THR A 40 29.83 9.46 10.40
C THR A 40 29.35 8.38 9.42
N ASP A 41 30.09 7.29 9.24
CA ASP A 41 29.66 6.17 8.39
C ASP A 41 28.34 5.56 8.92
N ARG A 42 28.19 5.44 10.25
CA ARG A 42 26.97 4.91 10.88
C ARG A 42 25.77 5.85 10.69
N LEU A 43 25.96 7.15 10.91
CA LEU A 43 24.91 8.15 10.68
C LEU A 43 24.50 8.22 9.21
N ASN A 44 25.45 8.10 8.28
CA ASN A 44 25.15 8.04 6.86
C ASN A 44 24.35 6.79 6.49
N LEU A 45 24.67 5.64 7.09
CA LEU A 45 23.89 4.43 6.88
C LEU A 45 22.44 4.60 7.35
N ASP A 46 22.24 5.22 8.52
CA ASP A 46 20.91 5.50 9.04
C ASP A 46 20.11 6.41 8.09
N HIS A 47 20.73 7.47 7.54
CA HIS A 47 20.09 8.34 6.55
C HIS A 47 19.75 7.59 5.26
N VAL A 48 20.66 6.75 4.76
CA VAL A 48 20.42 5.94 3.56
C VAL A 48 19.24 4.99 3.79
N TYR A 49 19.17 4.32 4.94
CA TYR A 49 18.04 3.45 5.27
C TYR A 49 16.71 4.20 5.39
N GLN A 50 16.70 5.42 5.92
CA GLN A 50 15.47 6.24 5.99
C GLN A 50 14.89 6.57 4.60
N VAL A 51 15.74 6.56 3.56
CA VAL A 51 15.31 6.76 2.16
C VAL A 51 14.96 5.42 1.49
N LEU A 52 15.76 4.37 1.73
CA LEU A 52 15.58 3.06 1.10
C LEU A 52 14.40 2.28 1.67
N ILE A 53 14.23 2.29 2.99
CA ILE A 53 13.28 1.48 3.72
C ILE A 53 12.21 2.39 4.30
N PRO A 54 11.01 2.38 3.71
CA PRO A 54 9.94 3.20 4.23
C PRO A 54 9.58 2.89 5.67
N TRP A 55 9.37 3.96 6.46
CA TRP A 55 9.07 3.86 7.89
C TRP A 55 7.79 3.06 8.20
N TRP A 56 6.86 2.93 7.24
CA TRP A 56 5.59 2.22 7.41
C TRP A 56 5.74 0.69 7.58
N HIS A 57 6.91 0.12 7.27
CA HIS A 57 7.19 -1.30 7.57
C HIS A 57 7.03 -1.61 9.06
N PHE A 58 7.47 -0.71 9.95
CA PHE A 58 7.38 -0.93 11.40
C PHE A 58 5.92 -1.03 11.89
N PRO A 59 5.02 -0.05 11.64
CA PRO A 59 3.63 -0.20 12.05
C PRO A 59 2.90 -1.34 11.31
N MET A 60 3.25 -1.65 10.06
CA MET A 60 2.70 -2.80 9.33
C MET A 60 3.02 -4.14 10.02
N LEU A 61 4.27 -4.32 10.46
CA LEU A 61 4.71 -5.54 11.17
C LEU A 61 4.16 -5.63 12.60
N ASN A 62 3.89 -4.50 13.25
CA ASN A 62 3.25 -4.46 14.56
C ASN A 62 1.72 -4.56 14.51
N ASN A 63 1.10 -4.60 13.31
CA ASN A 63 -0.33 -4.80 13.16
C ASN A 63 -0.68 -6.31 13.23
N SER A 64 -0.88 -6.80 14.44
CA SER A 64 -1.23 -8.20 14.71
C SER A 64 -2.58 -8.62 14.13
N LEU A 65 -3.57 -7.71 14.09
CA LEU A 65 -4.87 -7.98 13.47
C LEU A 65 -4.70 -8.28 11.98
N ARG A 66 -4.00 -7.40 11.25
CA ARG A 66 -3.68 -7.59 9.83
C ARG A 66 -2.99 -8.93 9.60
N ALA A 67 -1.89 -9.18 10.33
CA ALA A 67 -1.14 -10.43 10.24
C ALA A 67 -2.05 -11.66 10.47
N SER A 68 -2.93 -11.61 11.47
CA SER A 68 -3.86 -12.70 11.78
C SER A 68 -4.92 -12.93 10.71
N LEU A 69 -5.35 -11.88 9.99
CA LEU A 69 -6.34 -11.99 8.92
C LEU A 69 -5.75 -12.69 7.70
N PHE A 70 -4.52 -12.32 7.30
CA PHE A 70 -3.81 -13.02 6.23
C PHE A 70 -3.51 -14.47 6.60
N GLU A 71 -3.08 -14.72 7.84
CA GLU A 71 -2.85 -16.08 8.32
C GLU A 71 -4.11 -16.94 8.23
N LYS A 72 -5.25 -16.43 8.71
CA LYS A 72 -6.56 -17.11 8.60
C LYS A 72 -7.00 -17.30 7.15
N ALA A 73 -6.68 -16.35 6.27
CA ALA A 73 -7.01 -16.44 4.86
C ALA A 73 -6.26 -17.60 4.19
N LEU A 74 -4.95 -17.71 4.42
CA LEU A 74 -4.12 -18.83 3.97
C LEU A 74 -4.62 -20.17 4.52
N GLU A 75 -5.03 -20.20 5.79
CA GLU A 75 -5.55 -21.42 6.43
C GLU A 75 -6.86 -21.85 5.76
N LYS A 76 -7.76 -20.88 5.53
CA LYS A 76 -9.08 -21.12 4.95
C LYS A 76 -9.02 -21.68 3.52
N ILE A 77 -8.04 -21.27 2.71
CA ILE A 77 -7.88 -21.81 1.35
C ILE A 77 -7.02 -23.09 1.31
N ASN A 78 -6.55 -23.55 2.48
CA ASN A 78 -5.68 -24.72 2.65
C ASN A 78 -4.46 -24.68 1.71
N VAL A 79 -3.41 -23.98 2.14
CA VAL A 79 -2.14 -23.89 1.39
C VAL A 79 -1.25 -25.14 1.49
N LYS A 80 -1.70 -26.18 2.21
CA LYS A 80 -0.92 -27.41 2.37
C LYS A 80 -0.60 -28.06 1.02
N ASP A 81 0.66 -28.47 0.84
CA ASP A 81 1.21 -29.11 -0.34
C ASP A 81 1.13 -28.28 -1.63
N LYS A 82 0.81 -26.97 -1.54
CA LYS A 82 0.70 -26.04 -2.67
C LYS A 82 1.97 -25.22 -2.92
N VAL A 83 2.10 -24.69 -4.14
CA VAL A 83 3.08 -23.67 -4.51
C VAL A 83 2.48 -22.29 -4.25
N VAL A 84 3.18 -21.48 -3.45
CA VAL A 84 2.73 -20.12 -3.10
C VAL A 84 3.73 -19.10 -3.64
N LEU A 85 3.20 -18.04 -4.28
CA LEU A 85 3.96 -16.87 -4.69
C LEU A 85 3.57 -15.66 -3.83
N ASP A 86 4.53 -15.11 -3.08
CA ASP A 86 4.38 -13.90 -2.27
C ASP A 86 4.97 -12.69 -3.01
N ILE A 87 4.12 -11.78 -3.50
CA ILE A 87 4.53 -10.61 -4.31
C ILE A 87 4.64 -9.39 -3.41
N GLY A 88 5.81 -8.72 -3.42
CA GLY A 88 6.09 -7.60 -2.53
C GLY A 88 6.32 -8.08 -1.09
N SER A 89 7.14 -9.13 -0.97
CA SER A 89 7.23 -9.92 0.27
C SER A 89 7.75 -9.15 1.49
N GLY A 90 8.43 -8.01 1.28
CA GLY A 90 8.97 -7.18 2.35
C GLY A 90 9.92 -7.99 3.25
N THR A 91 9.49 -8.28 4.47
CA THR A 91 10.26 -9.12 5.40
C THR A 91 10.14 -10.62 5.14
N GLY A 92 9.24 -11.06 4.28
CA GLY A 92 8.90 -12.47 4.04
C GLY A 92 7.88 -13.02 5.04
N LEU A 93 7.15 -12.16 5.76
CA LEU A 93 6.19 -12.58 6.79
C LEU A 93 5.08 -13.47 6.22
N LEU A 94 4.44 -13.06 5.12
CA LEU A 94 3.35 -13.82 4.51
C LEU A 94 3.87 -15.15 3.92
N ALA A 95 5.04 -15.11 3.30
CA ALA A 95 5.73 -16.32 2.85
C ALA A 95 5.99 -17.32 3.99
N MET A 96 6.48 -16.87 5.14
CA MET A 96 6.67 -17.73 6.33
C MET A 96 5.35 -18.25 6.90
N MET A 97 4.27 -17.46 6.88
CA MET A 97 2.93 -17.94 7.28
C MET A 97 2.46 -19.08 6.37
N ALA A 98 2.63 -18.95 5.06
CA ALA A 98 2.27 -19.99 4.10
C ALA A 98 3.11 -21.27 4.31
N ALA A 99 4.42 -21.12 4.51
CA ALA A 99 5.31 -22.25 4.81
C ALA A 99 4.94 -22.95 6.13
N ARG A 100 4.62 -22.19 7.19
CA ARG A 100 4.15 -22.74 8.48
C ARG A 100 2.89 -23.59 8.34
N GLN A 101 2.03 -23.26 7.37
CA GLN A 101 0.80 -23.99 7.09
C GLN A 101 0.99 -25.17 6.12
N GLY A 102 2.25 -25.51 5.79
CA GLY A 102 2.60 -26.69 5.03
C GLY A 102 2.59 -26.51 3.52
N ALA A 103 2.74 -25.28 3.00
CA ALA A 103 3.03 -25.07 1.59
C ALA A 103 4.24 -25.90 1.15
N ARG A 104 4.14 -26.54 -0.02
CA ARG A 104 5.22 -27.37 -0.59
C ARG A 104 6.45 -26.54 -0.89
N SER A 105 6.25 -25.36 -1.43
CA SER A 105 7.29 -24.37 -1.71
C SER A 105 6.69 -22.98 -1.75
N VAL A 106 7.45 -21.99 -1.27
CA VAL A 106 7.06 -20.59 -1.33
C VAL A 106 8.16 -19.80 -2.02
N VAL A 107 7.81 -19.09 -3.08
CA VAL A 107 8.68 -18.11 -3.73
C VAL A 107 8.18 -16.73 -3.35
N ALA A 108 9.05 -15.89 -2.84
CA ALA A 108 8.71 -14.52 -2.45
C ALA A 108 9.57 -13.55 -3.24
N CYS A 109 8.97 -12.57 -3.92
CA CYS A 109 9.73 -11.54 -4.62
C CYS A 109 9.68 -10.20 -3.88
N GLU A 110 10.84 -9.57 -3.76
CA GLU A 110 11.00 -8.24 -3.16
C GLU A 110 11.85 -7.37 -4.07
N LEU A 111 11.34 -6.17 -4.38
CA LEU A 111 11.97 -5.22 -5.29
C LEU A 111 13.20 -4.56 -4.66
N ASN A 112 13.11 -4.19 -3.39
CA ASN A 112 14.18 -3.50 -2.68
C ASN A 112 15.28 -4.50 -2.29
N SER A 113 16.47 -4.36 -2.89
CA SER A 113 17.59 -5.29 -2.70
C SER A 113 18.10 -5.35 -1.26
N THR A 114 18.12 -4.23 -0.54
CA THR A 114 18.47 -4.15 0.88
C THR A 114 17.46 -4.94 1.72
N LEU A 115 16.16 -4.75 1.46
CA LEU A 115 15.10 -5.45 2.18
C LEU A 115 15.06 -6.95 1.83
N ALA A 116 15.25 -7.32 0.56
CA ALA A 116 15.34 -8.72 0.14
C ALA A 116 16.51 -9.46 0.83
N THR A 117 17.65 -8.79 0.99
CA THR A 117 18.81 -9.33 1.72
C THR A 117 18.48 -9.55 3.20
N LEU A 118 17.80 -8.59 3.84
CA LEU A 118 17.34 -8.72 5.21
C LEU A 118 16.28 -9.82 5.35
N SER A 119 15.33 -9.91 4.42
CA SER A 119 14.28 -10.93 4.40
C SER A 119 14.84 -12.35 4.35
N LYS A 120 15.86 -12.61 3.52
CA LYS A 120 16.57 -13.90 3.51
C LYS A 120 17.09 -14.29 4.90
N ARG A 121 17.66 -13.33 5.63
CA ARG A 121 18.17 -13.54 6.98
C ARG A 121 17.04 -13.78 7.98
N ILE A 122 15.93 -13.04 7.87
CA ILE A 122 14.74 -13.24 8.71
C ILE A 122 14.16 -14.64 8.49
N VAL A 123 13.97 -15.06 7.24
CA VAL A 123 13.49 -16.41 6.88
C VAL A 123 14.39 -17.50 7.46
N ALA A 124 15.71 -17.36 7.29
CA ALA A 124 16.68 -18.31 7.82
C ALA A 124 16.67 -18.37 9.35
N GLN A 125 16.61 -17.21 10.01
CA GLN A 125 16.53 -17.11 11.47
C GLN A 125 15.28 -17.81 12.04
N ASN A 126 14.19 -17.86 11.27
CA ASN A 126 12.94 -18.53 11.66
C ASN A 126 12.84 -19.99 11.18
N GLY A 127 13.89 -20.54 10.56
CA GLY A 127 13.96 -21.96 10.17
C GLY A 127 13.15 -22.32 8.92
N TYR A 128 12.87 -21.36 8.04
CA TYR A 128 12.07 -21.58 6.82
C TYR A 128 12.89 -21.57 5.52
N SER A 129 14.23 -21.60 5.60
CA SER A 129 15.11 -21.57 4.41
C SER A 129 14.89 -22.72 3.43
N ASP A 130 14.42 -23.87 3.91
CA ASP A 130 14.19 -25.05 3.05
C ASP A 130 12.90 -24.94 2.22
N THR A 131 11.98 -24.05 2.62
CA THR A 131 10.64 -23.92 2.00
C THR A 131 10.43 -22.56 1.33
N VAL A 132 11.03 -21.50 1.88
CA VAL A 132 10.84 -20.12 1.40
C VAL A 132 12.10 -19.64 0.67
N THR A 133 11.94 -19.31 -0.61
CA THR A 133 12.97 -18.71 -1.45
C THR A 133 12.66 -17.23 -1.69
N ILE A 134 13.55 -16.34 -1.23
CA ILE A 134 13.44 -14.90 -1.49
C ILE A 134 14.23 -14.53 -2.75
N VAL A 135 13.55 -13.91 -3.72
CA VAL A 135 14.11 -13.42 -4.98
C VAL A 135 14.07 -11.90 -4.97
N ASN A 136 15.21 -11.26 -5.23
CA ASN A 136 15.23 -9.80 -5.41
C ASN A 136 14.82 -9.47 -6.85
N ALA A 137 13.54 -9.24 -7.07
CA ALA A 137 12.94 -8.99 -8.38
C ALA A 137 11.56 -8.34 -8.23
N VAL A 138 11.11 -7.68 -9.29
CA VAL A 138 9.67 -7.47 -9.51
C VAL A 138 9.02 -8.77 -9.99
N SER A 139 7.71 -8.94 -9.77
CA SER A 139 7.00 -10.14 -10.23
C SER A 139 7.01 -10.30 -11.75
N SER A 140 7.07 -9.21 -12.53
CA SER A 140 7.18 -9.27 -13.99
C SER A 140 8.50 -9.84 -14.52
N ASP A 141 9.53 -9.89 -13.67
CA ASP A 141 10.82 -10.46 -14.02
C ASP A 141 10.90 -11.94 -13.65
N LEU A 142 9.95 -12.43 -12.84
CA LEU A 142 9.89 -13.83 -12.50
C LEU A 142 9.47 -14.64 -13.72
N LYS A 143 10.26 -15.66 -14.02
CA LYS A 143 9.92 -16.66 -15.03
C LYS A 143 9.67 -17.99 -14.35
N VAL A 144 8.58 -18.63 -14.77
CA VAL A 144 8.31 -20.03 -14.46
C VAL A 144 9.47 -20.87 -15.02
N LEU A 145 9.92 -21.87 -14.25
CA LEU A 145 11.08 -22.73 -14.47
C LEU A 145 12.46 -22.10 -14.19
N ASP A 146 12.55 -20.80 -13.89
CA ASP A 146 13.79 -20.15 -13.42
C ASP A 146 13.75 -19.91 -11.90
N ALA A 147 12.83 -19.06 -11.46
CA ALA A 147 12.69 -18.64 -10.06
C ALA A 147 11.45 -19.25 -9.39
N LEU A 148 10.47 -19.68 -10.17
CA LEU A 148 9.24 -20.34 -9.73
C LEU A 148 9.17 -21.72 -10.41
N PRO A 149 9.18 -22.85 -9.67
CA PRO A 149 9.34 -24.18 -10.27
C PRO A 149 8.18 -24.58 -11.19
N GLU A 150 6.98 -24.09 -10.93
CA GLU A 150 5.74 -24.29 -11.69
C GLU A 150 4.78 -23.13 -11.35
N PRO A 151 3.76 -22.83 -12.16
CA PRO A 151 2.81 -21.77 -11.81
C PRO A 151 2.24 -21.96 -10.40
N ALA A 152 1.99 -20.85 -9.71
CA ALA A 152 1.56 -20.89 -8.32
C ALA A 152 0.09 -21.33 -8.21
N ASP A 153 -0.21 -22.18 -7.23
CA ASP A 153 -1.60 -22.46 -6.85
C ASP A 153 -2.22 -21.25 -6.13
N VAL A 154 -1.39 -20.47 -5.44
CA VAL A 154 -1.79 -19.31 -4.63
C VAL A 154 -0.83 -18.18 -4.83
N ILE A 155 -1.33 -17.02 -5.23
CA ILE A 155 -0.61 -15.75 -5.09
C ILE A 155 -1.12 -15.05 -3.84
N VAL A 156 -0.20 -14.61 -2.98
CA VAL A 156 -0.50 -13.73 -1.84
C VAL A 156 0.27 -12.42 -2.03
N THR A 157 -0.35 -11.29 -1.71
CA THR A 157 0.34 -10.00 -1.78
C THR A 157 -0.26 -8.99 -0.79
N GLU A 158 0.57 -8.06 -0.36
CA GLU A 158 0.18 -6.87 0.40
C GLU A 158 0.81 -5.60 -0.19
N ILE A 159 0.83 -5.47 -1.53
CA ILE A 159 1.23 -4.24 -2.22
C ILE A 159 0.09 -3.21 -2.22
N VAL A 160 -0.30 -2.75 -1.05
CA VAL A 160 -1.45 -1.87 -0.83
C VAL A 160 -1.11 -0.74 0.11
N GLU A 161 -1.38 0.48 -0.34
CA GLU A 161 -1.35 1.70 0.46
C GLU A 161 -2.77 2.19 0.79
N GLU A 162 -2.88 3.32 1.48
CA GLU A 162 -4.15 3.88 1.97
C GLU A 162 -5.18 4.13 0.85
N ALA A 163 -4.71 4.40 -0.37
CA ALA A 163 -5.55 4.61 -1.56
C ALA A 163 -5.70 3.36 -2.43
N LEU A 164 -5.37 2.17 -1.91
CA LEU A 164 -5.49 0.84 -2.53
C LEU A 164 -4.55 0.57 -3.72
N ILE A 165 -4.31 1.54 -4.59
CA ILE A 165 -3.71 1.29 -5.92
C ILE A 165 -2.27 1.78 -6.09
N GLY A 166 -1.73 2.58 -5.17
CA GLY A 166 -0.48 3.32 -5.40
C GLY A 166 0.81 2.51 -5.43
N GLU A 167 0.70 1.21 -5.15
CA GLU A 167 1.77 0.24 -5.31
C GLU A 167 1.56 -0.65 -6.54
N ASN A 168 0.93 -0.11 -7.60
CA ASN A 168 0.82 -0.77 -8.91
C ASN A 168 0.11 -2.15 -8.87
N ILE A 169 -0.75 -2.38 -7.87
CA ILE A 169 -1.41 -3.68 -7.63
C ILE A 169 -2.19 -4.18 -8.84
N ILE A 170 -2.83 -3.27 -9.60
CA ILE A 170 -3.67 -3.62 -10.75
C ILE A 170 -2.83 -4.30 -11.85
N ASN A 171 -1.72 -3.68 -12.26
CA ASN A 171 -0.88 -4.23 -13.33
C ASN A 171 -0.11 -5.45 -12.84
N THR A 172 0.38 -5.42 -11.59
CA THR A 172 1.08 -6.54 -10.96
C THR A 172 0.21 -7.79 -10.91
N LEU A 173 -1.03 -7.69 -10.42
CA LEU A 173 -1.93 -8.84 -10.33
C LEU A 173 -2.48 -9.26 -11.69
N ARG A 174 -2.67 -8.32 -12.65
CA ARG A 174 -3.02 -8.68 -14.03
C ARG A 174 -1.95 -9.58 -14.66
N HIS A 175 -0.69 -9.16 -14.58
CA HIS A 175 0.44 -9.95 -15.10
C HIS A 175 0.57 -11.29 -14.35
N ALA A 176 0.59 -11.26 -13.02
CA ALA A 176 0.81 -12.47 -12.23
C ALA A 176 -0.31 -13.51 -12.45
N ARG A 177 -1.55 -13.07 -12.63
CA ARG A 177 -2.67 -13.96 -13.00
C ARG A 177 -2.49 -14.61 -14.37
N GLN A 178 -1.91 -13.88 -15.34
CA GLN A 178 -1.73 -14.36 -16.71
C GLN A 178 -0.54 -15.31 -16.85
N GLU A 179 0.56 -15.01 -16.16
CA GLU A 179 1.85 -15.65 -16.43
C GLU A 179 2.35 -16.53 -15.28
N LEU A 180 1.89 -16.31 -14.04
CA LEU A 180 2.47 -16.91 -12.83
C LEU A 180 1.47 -17.74 -12.01
N LEU A 181 0.17 -17.70 -12.32
CA LEU A 181 -0.87 -18.40 -11.58
C LEU A 181 -1.39 -19.60 -12.38
N GLU A 182 -1.59 -20.73 -11.72
CA GLU A 182 -2.32 -21.86 -12.30
C GLU A 182 -3.76 -21.46 -12.68
N PRO A 183 -4.37 -22.03 -13.75
CA PRO A 183 -5.74 -21.71 -14.13
C PRO A 183 -6.79 -21.94 -13.03
N SER A 184 -6.54 -22.90 -12.13
CA SER A 184 -7.38 -23.17 -10.95
C SER A 184 -6.89 -22.50 -9.67
N GLY A 185 -5.86 -21.67 -9.76
CA GLY A 185 -5.27 -20.97 -8.63
C GLY A 185 -6.12 -19.81 -8.12
N THR A 186 -5.70 -19.21 -7.01
CA THR A 186 -6.38 -18.06 -6.38
C THR A 186 -5.38 -16.98 -6.00
N ILE A 187 -5.86 -15.73 -5.96
CA ILE A 187 -5.12 -14.58 -5.43
C ILE A 187 -5.71 -14.21 -4.06
N ILE A 188 -4.83 -13.84 -3.11
CA ILE A 188 -5.16 -13.18 -1.85
C ILE A 188 -4.48 -11.80 -1.86
N PRO A 189 -5.22 -10.69 -1.75
CA PRO A 189 -6.68 -10.60 -1.69
C PRO A 189 -7.38 -10.94 -3.02
N ARG A 190 -8.65 -11.37 -2.97
CA ARG A 190 -9.49 -11.59 -4.15
C ARG A 190 -10.10 -10.30 -4.70
N ARG A 191 -10.42 -9.35 -3.81
CA ARG A 191 -11.10 -8.11 -4.19
C ARG A 191 -10.60 -6.93 -3.38
N GLY A 192 -10.50 -5.77 -4.02
CA GLY A 192 -10.19 -4.50 -3.38
C GLY A 192 -11.25 -3.45 -3.66
N ARG A 193 -11.81 -2.85 -2.62
CA ARG A 193 -12.77 -1.74 -2.70
C ARG A 193 -12.14 -0.48 -2.16
N LEU A 194 -12.26 0.61 -2.90
CA LEU A 194 -11.87 1.95 -2.45
C LEU A 194 -13.12 2.76 -2.19
N TYR A 195 -13.19 3.41 -1.04
CA TYR A 195 -14.30 4.26 -0.63
C TYR A 195 -13.84 5.70 -0.42
N GLY A 196 -14.80 6.62 -0.53
CA GLY A 196 -14.60 8.04 -0.37
C GLY A 196 -15.61 8.67 0.57
N ARG A 197 -15.22 9.79 1.19
CA ARG A 197 -16.13 10.69 1.91
C ARG A 197 -15.67 12.14 1.80
N CYS A 198 -16.57 13.03 1.38
CA CYS A 198 -16.27 14.46 1.25
C CYS A 198 -16.08 15.10 2.64
N VAL A 199 -15.05 15.95 2.77
CA VAL A 199 -14.69 16.56 4.05
C VAL A 199 -14.39 18.05 3.94
N GLU A 200 -14.85 18.81 4.92
CA GLU A 200 -14.35 20.14 5.25
C GLU A 200 -13.29 20.02 6.34
N SER A 201 -12.07 20.47 6.06
CA SER A 201 -11.03 20.67 7.07
C SER A 201 -9.93 21.57 6.52
N SER A 202 -9.95 22.84 6.94
CA SER A 202 -8.87 23.78 6.61
C SER A 202 -7.54 23.35 7.20
N ALA A 203 -7.56 22.70 8.37
CA ALA A 203 -6.35 22.21 9.02
C ALA A 203 -5.67 21.09 8.22
N MET A 204 -6.42 20.10 7.72
CA MET A 204 -5.85 19.06 6.86
C MET A 204 -5.42 19.61 5.49
N HIS A 205 -6.20 20.53 4.93
CA HIS A 205 -5.84 21.21 3.68
C HIS A 205 -4.50 21.95 3.81
N GLY A 206 -4.32 22.67 4.92
CA GLY A 206 -3.10 23.43 5.25
C GLY A 206 -1.84 22.59 5.47
N LEU A 207 -1.94 21.26 5.57
CA LEU A 207 -0.78 20.36 5.59
C LEU A 207 -0.16 20.15 4.21
N ASN A 208 -0.93 20.39 3.15
CA ASN A 208 -0.53 20.13 1.76
C ASN A 208 -0.62 21.38 0.87
N HIS A 209 -1.29 22.44 1.32
CA HIS A 209 -1.48 23.70 0.57
C HIS A 209 -1.21 24.91 1.45
N VAL A 210 -0.72 26.00 0.84
CA VAL A 210 -0.48 27.28 1.48
C VAL A 210 -0.91 28.44 0.56
N GLY A 211 -1.39 29.52 1.17
CA GLY A 211 -1.73 30.77 0.46
C GLY A 211 -0.80 31.90 0.89
N GLU A 212 -1.40 32.93 1.47
CA GLU A 212 -0.65 34.04 2.09
C GLU A 212 -0.27 33.69 3.54
N THR A 213 0.94 34.08 3.96
CA THR A 213 1.36 34.05 5.36
C THR A 213 1.94 35.40 5.76
N VAL A 214 1.42 35.98 6.84
CA VAL A 214 1.85 37.28 7.38
C VAL A 214 2.03 38.39 6.32
N GLY A 215 1.13 38.46 5.33
CA GLY A 215 1.16 39.48 4.26
C GLY A 215 2.01 39.11 3.03
N PHE A 216 2.64 37.94 3.00
CA PHE A 216 3.41 37.47 1.85
C PHE A 216 2.71 36.30 1.17
N ASP A 217 2.45 36.44 -0.12
CA ASP A 217 2.00 35.32 -0.95
C ASP A 217 3.13 34.30 -1.13
N VAL A 218 2.96 33.13 -0.53
CA VAL A 218 3.91 32.01 -0.63
C VAL A 218 3.30 30.82 -1.39
N SER A 219 2.19 31.04 -2.10
CA SER A 219 1.43 30.00 -2.81
C SER A 219 2.23 29.28 -3.89
N LEU A 220 3.35 29.84 -4.38
CA LEU A 220 4.28 29.13 -5.25
C LEU A 220 4.85 27.84 -4.62
N PHE A 221 4.87 27.74 -3.29
CA PHE A 221 5.28 26.52 -2.59
C PHE A 221 4.34 25.33 -2.86
N ASN A 222 3.10 25.58 -3.27
CA ASN A 222 2.15 24.53 -3.69
C ASN A 222 2.63 23.72 -4.90
N LYS A 223 3.71 24.14 -5.58
CA LYS A 223 4.41 23.28 -6.54
C LYS A 223 4.85 21.94 -5.93
N PHE A 224 5.14 21.89 -4.63
CA PHE A 224 5.51 20.68 -3.89
C PHE A 224 4.32 19.97 -3.23
N SER A 225 3.10 20.46 -3.44
CA SER A 225 1.90 19.78 -2.93
C SER A 225 1.76 18.40 -3.57
N ILE A 226 1.34 17.44 -2.76
CA ILE A 226 1.06 16.09 -3.21
C ILE A 226 -0.27 16.12 -3.94
N HIS A 227 -0.21 15.85 -5.25
CA HIS A 227 -1.38 15.67 -6.08
C HIS A 227 -1.82 14.20 -5.98
N GLY A 228 -3.09 13.96 -5.66
CA GLY A 228 -3.62 12.61 -5.40
C GLY A 228 -3.68 12.29 -3.91
N HIS A 229 -3.50 11.03 -3.53
CA HIS A 229 -3.56 10.64 -2.12
C HIS A 229 -2.42 11.29 -1.34
N PHE A 230 -2.74 11.83 -0.16
CA PHE A 230 -1.82 12.39 0.80
C PHE A 230 -2.07 11.70 2.16
N PRO A 231 -1.05 11.10 2.80
CA PRO A 231 -1.24 10.36 4.04
C PRO A 231 -1.47 11.32 5.22
N VAL A 232 -2.65 11.24 5.84
CA VAL A 232 -2.98 12.06 7.02
C VAL A 232 -3.63 11.17 8.09
N ARG A 233 -3.23 11.37 9.34
CA ARG A 233 -3.99 10.85 10.49
C ARG A 233 -5.17 11.77 10.74
N PHE A 234 -6.20 11.65 9.91
CA PHE A 234 -7.30 12.61 9.85
C PHE A 234 -8.07 12.72 11.18
N GLU A 235 -7.99 11.70 12.04
CA GLU A 235 -8.58 11.70 13.38
C GLU A 235 -7.97 12.75 14.31
N LEU A 236 -6.76 13.23 14.02
CA LEU A 236 -6.08 14.27 14.79
C LEU A 236 -6.51 15.68 14.40
N TRP A 237 -7.27 15.83 13.30
CA TRP A 237 -7.60 17.13 12.74
C TRP A 237 -9.10 17.41 12.81
N PRO A 238 -9.49 18.66 13.11
CA PRO A 238 -10.90 19.05 13.12
C PRO A 238 -11.48 18.93 11.72
N ARG A 239 -12.71 18.42 11.62
CA ARG A 239 -13.34 18.13 10.34
C ARG A 239 -14.86 18.07 10.43
N THR A 240 -15.50 18.33 9.31
CA THR A 240 -16.95 18.15 9.10
C THR A 240 -17.16 17.27 7.87
N TYR A 241 -17.99 16.24 7.98
CA TYR A 241 -18.35 15.43 6.82
C TYR A 241 -19.41 16.13 5.98
N LEU A 242 -19.13 16.23 4.68
CA LEU A 242 -20.01 16.89 3.72
C LEU A 242 -20.81 15.88 2.89
N SER A 243 -20.58 14.58 3.05
CA SER A 243 -21.35 13.52 2.40
C SER A 243 -21.47 12.28 3.29
N ASP A 244 -22.35 11.35 2.90
CA ASP A 244 -22.25 9.95 3.30
C ASP A 244 -21.05 9.27 2.59
N PRO A 245 -20.55 8.13 3.12
CA PRO A 245 -19.60 7.28 2.41
C PRO A 245 -20.10 6.84 1.03
N PHE A 246 -19.19 6.74 0.07
CA PHE A 246 -19.47 6.24 -1.28
C PHE A 246 -18.37 5.30 -1.78
N LEU A 247 -18.74 4.33 -2.62
CA LEU A 247 -17.79 3.43 -3.29
C LEU A 247 -17.19 4.13 -4.51
N ILE A 248 -15.86 4.22 -4.56
CA ILE A 248 -15.12 4.80 -5.68
C ILE A 248 -14.79 3.72 -6.72
N TYR A 249 -14.09 2.69 -6.27
CA TYR A 249 -13.66 1.59 -7.12
C TYR A 249 -13.95 0.25 -6.48
N ASP A 250 -14.24 -0.71 -7.34
CA ASP A 250 -14.39 -2.10 -6.97
C ASP A 250 -13.61 -2.98 -7.96
N PHE A 251 -12.50 -3.55 -7.49
CA PHE A 251 -11.57 -4.36 -8.28
C PHE A 251 -11.71 -5.82 -7.88
N ASP A 252 -12.13 -6.65 -8.83
CA ASP A 252 -11.97 -8.10 -8.75
C ASP A 252 -10.58 -8.46 -9.30
N PHE A 253 -9.68 -8.88 -8.42
CA PHE A 253 -8.30 -9.20 -8.79
C PHE A 253 -8.19 -10.52 -9.57
N MET A 254 -9.23 -11.36 -9.54
CA MET A 254 -9.31 -12.57 -10.37
C MET A 254 -9.91 -12.29 -11.76
N SER A 255 -10.44 -11.09 -12.01
CA SER A 255 -11.07 -10.75 -13.29
C SER A 255 -10.06 -10.68 -14.44
N HIS A 256 -10.48 -11.15 -15.61
CA HIS A 256 -9.72 -11.00 -16.85
C HIS A 256 -9.68 -9.55 -17.35
N ASP A 257 -10.68 -8.76 -16.96
CA ASP A 257 -10.84 -7.35 -17.34
C ASP A 257 -10.29 -6.39 -16.25
N LEU A 258 -9.41 -6.88 -15.36
CA LEU A 258 -8.77 -6.05 -14.35
C LEU A 258 -7.97 -4.92 -15.02
N ALA A 259 -8.48 -3.70 -14.96
CA ALA A 259 -7.93 -2.53 -15.61
C ALA A 259 -7.97 -1.30 -14.70
N GLU A 260 -7.15 -0.30 -15.03
CA GLU A 260 -7.36 1.06 -14.54
C GLU A 260 -8.74 1.56 -15.01
N LYS A 261 -9.34 2.47 -14.25
CA LYS A 261 -10.71 2.93 -14.37
C LYS A 261 -10.77 4.44 -14.19
N GLN A 262 -11.69 5.05 -14.91
CA GLN A 262 -12.18 6.38 -14.61
C GLN A 262 -13.64 6.25 -14.17
N SER A 263 -14.05 7.01 -13.18
CA SER A 263 -15.44 7.02 -12.72
C SER A 263 -15.91 8.44 -12.41
N GLU A 264 -17.13 8.75 -12.81
CA GLU A 264 -17.82 9.96 -12.35
C GLU A 264 -18.77 9.58 -11.22
N ILE A 265 -18.65 10.27 -10.10
CA ILE A 265 -19.45 10.03 -8.90
C ILE A 265 -20.21 11.30 -8.56
N GLN A 266 -21.50 11.13 -8.29
CA GLN A 266 -22.37 12.19 -7.81
C GLN A 266 -22.81 11.86 -6.39
N VAL A 267 -22.52 12.75 -5.45
CA VAL A 267 -22.95 12.61 -4.06
C VAL A 267 -23.80 13.80 -3.66
N THR A 268 -24.78 13.55 -2.80
CA THR A 268 -25.59 14.64 -2.22
C THR A 268 -24.89 15.15 -0.98
N ALA A 269 -24.67 16.46 -0.91
CA ALA A 269 -24.06 17.10 0.23
C ALA A 269 -24.98 16.97 1.47
N THR A 270 -24.46 16.45 2.57
CA THR A 270 -25.21 16.28 3.83
C THR A 270 -25.13 17.50 4.73
N ASN A 271 -24.14 18.38 4.52
CA ASN A 271 -23.93 19.62 5.26
C ASN A 271 -23.45 20.73 4.31
N THR A 272 -23.71 21.99 4.69
CA THR A 272 -23.11 23.15 4.02
C THR A 272 -21.68 23.36 4.53
N GLY A 273 -20.72 23.60 3.63
CA GLY A 273 -19.32 23.83 4.01
C GLY A 273 -18.40 24.08 2.81
N VAL A 274 -17.10 24.17 3.08
CA VAL A 274 -16.03 24.24 2.08
C VAL A 274 -15.45 22.84 1.87
N LEU A 275 -15.59 22.32 0.66
CA LEU A 275 -15.10 21.02 0.25
C LEU A 275 -13.58 21.08 0.07
N HIS A 276 -12.85 20.72 1.11
CA HIS A 276 -11.39 20.75 1.14
C HIS A 276 -10.76 19.48 0.52
N GLY A 277 -11.48 18.36 0.57
CA GLY A 277 -10.98 17.10 0.02
C GLY A 277 -11.92 15.93 0.17
N VAL A 278 -11.41 14.74 -0.18
CA VAL A 278 -12.05 13.45 -0.04
C VAL A 278 -11.16 12.53 0.79
N ILE A 279 -11.68 12.02 1.91
CA ILE A 279 -11.03 10.97 2.70
C ILE A 279 -11.21 9.64 1.98
N LEU A 280 -10.14 8.87 1.88
CA LEU A 280 -10.05 7.59 1.19
C LEU A 280 -9.69 6.46 2.15
N TRP A 281 -10.40 5.34 2.06
CA TRP A 281 -10.04 4.10 2.74
C TRP A 281 -10.42 2.90 1.88
N PHE A 282 -9.91 1.73 2.24
CA PHE A 282 -10.11 0.52 1.47
C PHE A 282 -10.68 -0.63 2.30
N GLU A 283 -11.22 -1.61 1.58
CA GLU A 283 -11.47 -2.95 2.07
C GLU A 283 -10.84 -3.96 1.13
N LEU A 284 -10.15 -4.95 1.70
CA LEU A 284 -9.63 -6.10 1.00
C LEU A 284 -10.43 -7.33 1.42
N ASP A 285 -11.15 -7.91 0.47
CA ASP A 285 -11.69 -9.25 0.61
C ASP A 285 -10.53 -10.23 0.39
N LEU A 286 -9.99 -10.77 1.50
CA LEU A 286 -8.87 -11.69 1.42
C LEU A 286 -9.33 -13.00 0.78
N VAL A 287 -10.37 -13.57 1.37
CA VAL A 287 -11.09 -14.79 0.98
C VAL A 287 -12.48 -14.75 1.61
N ASP A 288 -13.41 -15.57 1.14
CA ASP A 288 -14.84 -15.52 1.52
C ASP A 288 -15.05 -15.32 3.04
N GLY A 289 -15.57 -14.17 3.46
CA GLY A 289 -15.86 -13.85 4.85
C GLY A 289 -14.67 -13.44 5.73
N ILE A 290 -13.48 -13.23 5.15
CA ILE A 290 -12.31 -12.66 5.82
C ILE A 290 -11.95 -11.37 5.09
N ILE A 291 -12.33 -10.24 5.69
CA ILE A 291 -12.11 -8.90 5.13
C ILE A 291 -11.13 -8.15 6.03
N TRP A 292 -10.11 -7.55 5.42
CA TRP A 292 -9.30 -6.53 6.08
C TRP A 292 -9.78 -5.15 5.64
N SER A 293 -10.20 -4.34 6.60
CA SER A 293 -10.71 -2.99 6.36
C SER A 293 -9.78 -1.96 6.98
N SER A 294 -9.48 -0.90 6.24
CA SER A 294 -8.88 0.33 6.77
C SER A 294 -9.94 1.39 7.09
N THR A 295 -11.22 0.99 7.15
CA THR A 295 -12.33 1.88 7.50
C THR A 295 -12.07 2.55 8.84
N PRO A 296 -12.12 3.88 8.91
CA PRO A 296 -11.96 4.57 10.16
C PRO A 296 -13.04 4.24 11.19
N ALA A 297 -12.64 4.21 12.46
CA ALA A 297 -13.52 3.79 13.55
C ALA A 297 -14.80 4.64 13.68
N ASP A 298 -14.75 5.92 13.28
CA ASP A 298 -15.88 6.84 13.32
C ASP A 298 -16.80 6.76 12.08
N PHE A 299 -16.46 5.94 11.07
CA PHE A 299 -17.31 5.67 9.91
C PHE A 299 -18.19 4.42 10.09
N SER A 300 -17.77 3.48 10.93
CA SER A 300 -18.54 2.27 11.17
C SER A 300 -19.73 2.55 12.09
N MET A 301 -20.95 2.37 11.57
CA MET A 301 -22.17 2.34 12.39
C MET A 301 -22.13 1.20 13.44
N ASP A 302 -21.28 0.19 13.26
CA ASP A 302 -21.13 -0.98 14.15
C ASP A 302 -19.96 -0.87 15.14
N ALA A 303 -19.09 0.14 15.04
CA ALA A 303 -17.98 0.35 15.99
C ALA A 303 -18.43 0.72 17.42
N GLN A 304 -19.75 0.74 17.68
CA GLN A 304 -20.34 0.81 19.01
C GLN A 304 -20.83 -0.54 19.58
N LYS A 305 -20.62 -1.69 18.90
CA LYS A 305 -21.27 -2.97 19.29
C LYS A 305 -20.39 -4.18 19.62
N THR A 306 -19.06 -4.11 19.55
CA THR A 306 -18.20 -5.24 19.98
C THR A 306 -17.28 -4.86 21.14
N PRO A 307 -17.58 -5.29 22.40
CA PRO A 307 -16.81 -4.90 23.59
C PRO A 307 -15.41 -5.53 23.72
N ASN A 308 -14.96 -6.34 22.75
CA ASN A 308 -13.78 -7.20 22.91
C ASN A 308 -12.71 -7.05 21.81
N GLN A 309 -12.71 -5.93 21.09
CA GLN A 309 -11.51 -5.55 20.33
C GLN A 309 -10.73 -4.58 21.19
N ASP A 310 -9.57 -5.04 21.67
CA ASP A 310 -8.59 -4.21 22.32
C ASP A 310 -8.38 -2.95 21.46
N PRO A 311 -8.61 -1.73 21.99
CA PRO A 311 -8.29 -0.50 21.30
C PRO A 311 -6.76 -0.34 21.32
N HIS A 312 -6.03 -1.28 20.73
CA HIS A 312 -4.67 -1.03 20.30
C HIS A 312 -4.75 -0.07 19.12
N ILE A 313 -4.65 1.20 19.49
CA ILE A 313 -4.55 2.40 18.66
C ILE A 313 -3.41 2.23 17.66
N TYR A 314 -3.67 1.47 16.60
CA TYR A 314 -3.04 1.67 15.31
C TYR A 314 -4.05 2.45 14.48
N LYS A 315 -4.12 3.77 14.73
CA LYS A 315 -4.76 4.71 13.81
C LYS A 315 -3.95 4.62 12.51
N GLN A 316 -4.32 3.73 11.61
CA GLN A 316 -3.72 3.67 10.28
C GLN A 316 -3.84 5.07 9.67
N GLN A 317 -2.81 5.50 8.94
CA GLN A 317 -2.97 6.69 8.12
C GLN A 317 -4.13 6.43 7.16
N THR A 318 -4.89 7.47 6.89
CA THR A 318 -5.96 7.44 5.91
C THR A 318 -5.52 8.35 4.78
N GLY A 319 -5.83 7.96 3.54
CA GLY A 319 -5.54 8.83 2.41
C GLY A 319 -6.50 10.00 2.42
N ILE A 320 -6.03 11.20 2.15
CA ILE A 320 -6.91 12.31 1.73
C ILE A 320 -6.45 12.81 0.37
N VAL A 321 -7.38 13.06 -0.54
CA VAL A 321 -7.11 13.86 -1.74
C VAL A 321 -7.61 15.27 -1.46
N THR A 322 -6.70 16.25 -1.43
CA THR A 322 -7.05 17.65 -1.19
C THR A 322 -7.24 18.40 -2.50
N PHE A 323 -8.28 19.23 -2.58
CA PHE A 323 -8.52 20.05 -3.76
C PHE A 323 -7.59 21.26 -3.76
N SER A 324 -6.96 21.54 -4.90
CA SER A 324 -6.11 22.74 -5.08
C SER A 324 -6.91 24.04 -4.95
N ARG A 325 -8.19 24.00 -5.32
CA ARG A 325 -9.16 25.08 -5.13
C ARG A 325 -10.42 24.52 -4.45
N PRO A 326 -10.49 24.54 -3.11
CA PRO A 326 -11.68 24.13 -2.38
C PRO A 326 -12.90 24.95 -2.82
N ASP A 327 -14.04 24.30 -3.02
CA ASP A 327 -15.29 24.95 -3.42
C ASP A 327 -16.32 24.92 -2.27
N ARG A 328 -17.26 25.85 -2.27
CA ARG A 328 -18.33 25.89 -1.27
C ARG A 328 -19.51 25.07 -1.73
N VAL A 329 -19.91 24.10 -0.93
CA VAL A 329 -21.08 23.24 -1.18
C VAL A 329 -22.22 23.60 -0.23
N GLY A 330 -23.44 23.58 -0.75
CA GLY A 330 -24.66 23.76 0.05
C GLY A 330 -25.23 22.41 0.47
N GLU A 331 -25.88 22.35 1.63
CA GLU A 331 -26.65 21.16 2.02
C GLU A 331 -27.65 20.79 0.91
N LYS A 332 -27.77 19.49 0.60
CA LYS A 332 -28.60 18.91 -0.48
C LYS A 332 -28.17 19.27 -1.90
N SER A 333 -27.08 20.04 -2.08
CA SER A 333 -26.48 20.24 -3.40
C SER A 333 -25.81 18.95 -3.89
N THR A 334 -25.71 18.79 -5.21
CA THR A 334 -24.97 17.68 -5.82
C THR A 334 -23.50 18.07 -5.95
N ILE A 335 -22.61 17.25 -5.42
CA ILE A 335 -21.17 17.31 -5.66
C ILE A 335 -20.86 16.30 -6.76
N LYS A 336 -20.31 16.77 -7.87
CA LYS A 336 -19.87 15.92 -8.98
C LYS A 336 -18.34 15.84 -8.99
N MET A 337 -17.82 14.61 -9.03
CA MET A 337 -16.39 14.35 -8.97
C MET A 337 -16.00 13.32 -10.02
N GLY A 338 -14.92 13.59 -10.74
CA GLY A 338 -14.23 12.62 -11.58
C GLY A 338 -13.10 11.99 -10.78
N PHE A 339 -13.07 10.67 -10.75
CA PHE A 339 -11.98 9.87 -10.20
C PHE A 339 -11.21 9.21 -11.35
N ASP A 340 -9.89 9.25 -11.27
CA ASP A 340 -8.99 8.54 -12.17
C ASP A 340 -8.00 7.73 -11.33
N CYS A 341 -7.74 6.48 -11.71
CA CYS A 341 -6.70 5.65 -11.11
C CYS A 341 -5.49 5.39 -12.02
N ALA A 342 -5.42 6.05 -13.18
CA ALA A 342 -4.30 5.93 -14.10
C ALA A 342 -2.94 6.23 -13.45
N ASN A 343 -1.90 5.55 -13.92
CA ASN A 343 -0.53 5.67 -13.39
C ASN A 343 -0.44 5.32 -11.91
N ASN A 344 -1.28 4.39 -11.44
CA ASN A 344 -1.30 3.91 -10.06
C ASN A 344 -1.50 5.05 -9.05
N ARG A 345 -2.45 5.96 -9.31
CA ARG A 345 -2.72 7.05 -8.37
C ARG A 345 -4.17 7.47 -8.44
N VAL A 346 -4.80 7.62 -7.29
CA VAL A 346 -6.15 8.17 -7.21
C VAL A 346 -6.07 9.70 -7.28
N THR A 347 -6.62 10.29 -8.34
CA THR A 347 -6.86 11.72 -8.43
C THR A 347 -8.35 12.02 -8.43
N VAL A 348 -8.72 13.20 -7.94
CA VAL A 348 -10.11 13.64 -7.85
C VAL A 348 -10.21 15.07 -8.36
N ASP A 349 -11.08 15.27 -9.35
CA ASP A 349 -11.39 16.58 -9.90
C ASP A 349 -12.88 16.89 -9.71
N LEU A 350 -13.19 18.15 -9.38
CA LEU A 350 -14.57 18.64 -9.34
C LEU A 350 -15.06 18.90 -10.77
N LEU A 351 -16.29 18.48 -11.09
CA LEU A 351 -16.89 18.54 -12.43
C LEU A 351 -17.97 19.61 -12.58
#